data_AF-A0A957AWB6-F1
#
_entry.id   AF-A0A957AWB6-F1
#
_cell.length_a   1.000
_cell.length_b   1.000
_cell.length_c   1.000
_cell.angle_alpha   90.00
_cell.angle_beta   90.00
_cell.angle_gamma   90.00
#
_symmetry.space_group_name_H-M   'P 1'
#
loop_
_entity.id
_entity.type
_entity.pdbx_description
1 polymer ?
#
loop_
_entity_poly.entity_id
_entity_poly.type
_entity_poly.pdbx_seq_one_letter_code
_entity_poly.pdbx_strand_id
1 'polypeptide(L)'
;MTKKSSQRKLPLPNAVFRASNQTGDITPAEIRGMVSNPVYAGMGPFPALVSDEEWVAAAAQAIKKEGTEQFLVNLLYVLRQTLAAYDG
;
A
#
# COMPACT_ATOMS: atom_id res chain seq x y z
N MET A 1 12.64 -27.70 19.52
CA MET A 1 12.94 -26.28 19.88
C MET A 1 13.11 -25.48 18.61
N THR A 2 12.07 -24.80 18.13
CA THR A 2 12.14 -23.93 16.95
C THR A 2 12.77 -22.61 17.37
N LYS A 3 13.95 -22.30 16.82
CA LYS A 3 14.68 -21.05 17.09
C LYS A 3 13.78 -19.85 16.78
N LYS A 4 13.57 -18.96 17.76
CA LYS A 4 13.02 -17.61 17.56
C LYS A 4 13.73 -16.98 16.35
N SER A 5 12.97 -16.63 15.29
CA SER A 5 13.55 -15.81 14.22
C SER A 5 14.05 -14.52 14.87
N SER A 6 15.27 -14.11 14.51
CA SER A 6 15.85 -12.89 15.03
C SER A 6 14.89 -11.73 14.76
N GLN A 7 14.76 -10.81 15.73
CA GLN A 7 14.00 -9.57 15.60
C GLN A 7 14.65 -8.64 14.56
N ARG A 8 14.64 -9.04 13.28
CA ARG A 8 15.03 -8.16 12.19
C ARG A 8 13.99 -7.04 12.14
N LYS A 9 14.45 -5.79 12.21
CA LYS A 9 13.56 -4.63 12.03
C LYS A 9 12.97 -4.70 10.62
N LEU A 10 11.65 -4.54 10.52
CA LEU A 10 10.96 -4.39 9.24
C LEU A 10 11.54 -3.18 8.48
N PRO A 11 11.51 -3.20 7.13
CA PRO A 11 11.89 -2.04 6.35
C PRO A 11 10.97 -0.85 6.67
N LEU A 12 11.46 0.37 6.45
CA LEU A 12 10.60 1.54 6.49
C LEU A 12 9.72 1.58 5.22
N PRO A 13 8.54 2.20 5.27
CA PRO A 13 7.75 2.45 4.07
C PRO A 13 8.57 3.23 3.04
N ASN A 14 8.52 2.79 1.78
CA ASN A 14 9.08 3.52 0.63
C ASN A 14 7.97 4.03 -0.31
N ALA A 15 6.71 3.89 0.10
CA ALA A 15 5.52 4.45 -0.52
C ALA A 15 5.19 5.82 0.09
N VAL A 16 4.54 6.67 -0.71
CA VAL A 16 4.01 7.97 -0.27
C VAL A 16 2.51 7.99 -0.54
N PHE A 17 1.71 8.41 0.45
CA PHE A 17 0.30 8.69 0.24
C PHE A 17 0.15 10.02 -0.50
N ARG A 18 -0.60 10.01 -1.60
CA ARG A 18 -0.95 11.21 -2.35
C ARG A 18 -2.38 11.63 -2.03
N ALA A 19 -2.55 12.81 -1.45
CA ALA A 19 -3.86 13.39 -1.21
C ALA A 19 -4.49 13.87 -2.55
N SER A 20 -5.82 13.85 -2.62
CA SER A 20 -6.57 14.20 -3.83
C SER A 20 -6.36 15.65 -4.30
N ASN A 21 -5.96 16.54 -3.40
CA ASN A 21 -5.71 17.96 -3.69
C ASN A 21 -4.26 18.28 -4.10
N GLN A 22 -3.35 17.29 -4.12
CA GLN A 22 -1.97 17.52 -4.54
C GLN A 22 -1.85 17.66 -6.06
N THR A 23 -1.20 18.73 -6.48
CA THR A 23 -0.87 19.02 -7.89
C THR A 23 0.58 18.68 -8.21
N GLY A 24 0.93 18.65 -9.50
CA GLY A 24 2.26 18.29 -9.99
C GLY A 24 2.41 16.82 -10.36
N ASP A 25 3.61 16.46 -10.85
CA ASP A 25 3.91 15.13 -11.36
C ASP A 25 3.77 14.03 -10.30
N ILE A 26 3.47 12.81 -10.75
CA ILE A 26 3.38 11.64 -9.89
C ILE A 26 4.76 10.98 -9.80
N THR A 27 5.27 10.85 -8.58
CA THR A 27 6.56 10.20 -8.30
C THR A 27 6.42 8.68 -8.21
N PRO A 28 7.53 7.93 -8.39
CA PRO A 28 7.52 6.48 -8.18
C PRO A 28 7.07 6.04 -6.77
N ALA A 29 7.33 6.86 -5.74
CA ALA A 29 6.91 6.56 -4.38
C ALA A 29 5.39 6.71 -4.21
N GLU A 30 4.77 7.68 -4.87
CA GLU A 30 3.32 7.82 -4.91
C GLU A 30 2.67 6.69 -5.70
N ILE A 31 3.28 6.24 -6.81
CA ILE A 31 2.80 5.05 -7.54
C ILE A 31 2.80 3.82 -6.63
N ARG A 32 3.87 3.60 -5.85
CA ARG A 32 3.89 2.51 -4.85
C ARG A 32 2.78 2.67 -3.82
N GLY A 33 2.48 3.89 -3.41
CA GLY A 33 1.37 4.20 -2.51
C GLY A 33 0.03 3.81 -3.11
N MET A 34 -0.21 4.20 -4.36
CA MET A 34 -1.44 3.89 -5.09
C MET A 34 -1.63 2.37 -5.27
N VAL A 35 -0.60 1.68 -5.75
CA VAL A 35 -0.64 0.21 -5.97
C VAL A 35 -0.85 -0.55 -4.66
N SER A 36 -0.27 -0.09 -3.55
CA SER A 36 -0.41 -0.74 -2.25
C SER A 36 -1.74 -0.42 -1.57
N ASN A 37 -2.60 0.43 -2.14
CA ASN A 37 -3.83 0.88 -1.48
C ASN A 37 -5.05 0.04 -1.91
N PRO A 38 -5.63 -0.80 -1.03
CA PRO A 38 -6.78 -1.63 -1.37
C PRO A 38 -8.10 -0.86 -1.48
N VAL A 39 -8.15 0.43 -1.12
CA VAL A 39 -9.37 1.22 -1.33
C VAL A 39 -9.73 1.35 -2.81
N TYR A 40 -8.76 1.21 -3.72
CA TYR A 40 -9.04 1.16 -5.15
C TYR A 40 -9.85 -0.07 -5.56
N ALA A 41 -9.79 -1.16 -4.78
CA ALA A 41 -10.67 -2.32 -4.91
C ALA A 41 -11.98 -2.17 -4.11
N GLY A 42 -12.24 -0.99 -3.53
CA GLY A 42 -13.45 -0.72 -2.76
C GLY A 42 -13.40 -1.16 -1.29
N MET A 43 -12.20 -1.38 -0.73
CA MET A 43 -12.07 -1.67 0.69
C MET A 43 -12.56 -0.49 1.54
N GLY A 44 -13.57 -0.72 2.38
CA GLY A 44 -14.16 0.29 3.26
C GLY A 44 -15.36 1.00 2.61
N PRO A 45 -15.59 2.29 2.91
CA PRO A 45 -16.73 3.05 2.39
C PRO A 45 -16.47 3.63 0.99
N PHE A 46 -15.39 3.24 0.33
CA PHE A 46 -14.97 3.78 -0.96
C PHE A 46 -15.52 2.93 -2.10
N PRO A 47 -15.98 3.54 -3.21
CA PRO A 47 -16.36 2.78 -4.40
C PRO A 47 -15.14 2.10 -5.02
N ALA A 48 -15.33 0.87 -5.50
CA ALA A 48 -14.30 0.17 -6.26
C ALA A 48 -14.03 0.88 -7.60
N LEU A 49 -12.76 1.12 -7.91
CA LEU A 49 -12.28 1.66 -9.18
C LEU A 49 -11.63 0.58 -10.07
N VAL A 50 -11.13 -0.48 -9.45
CA VAL A 50 -10.60 -1.69 -10.09
C VAL A 50 -11.22 -2.92 -9.42
N SER A 51 -11.20 -4.08 -10.09
CA SER A 51 -11.67 -5.32 -9.47
C SER A 51 -10.71 -5.84 -8.40
N ASP A 52 -11.20 -6.72 -7.52
CA ASP A 52 -10.37 -7.43 -6.54
C ASP A 52 -9.22 -8.19 -7.23
N GLU A 53 -9.51 -8.85 -8.36
CA GLU A 53 -8.52 -9.59 -9.13
C GLU A 53 -7.45 -8.68 -9.75
N GLU A 54 -7.83 -7.52 -10.27
CA GLU A 54 -6.89 -6.53 -10.81
C GLU A 54 -5.97 -6.01 -9.72
N TRP A 55 -6.52 -5.69 -8.54
CA TRP A 55 -5.73 -5.24 -7.41
C TRP A 55 -4.80 -6.33 -6.87
N VAL A 56 -5.29 -7.57 -6.72
CA VAL A 56 -4.47 -8.72 -6.28
C VAL A 56 -3.34 -9.00 -7.28
N ALA A 57 -3.61 -8.92 -8.58
CA ALA A 57 -2.59 -9.08 -9.61
C ALA A 57 -1.51 -7.99 -9.52
N ALA A 58 -1.91 -6.72 -9.33
CA ALA A 58 -0.98 -5.61 -9.14
C ALA A 58 -0.14 -5.76 -7.85
N ALA A 59 -0.78 -6.15 -6.75
CA ALA A 59 -0.12 -6.47 -5.48
C ALA A 59 0.90 -7.60 -5.63
N ALA A 60 0.55 -8.67 -6.35
CA ALA A 60 1.47 -9.77 -6.63
C ALA A 60 2.69 -9.33 -7.43
N GLN A 61 2.52 -8.43 -8.41
CA GLN A 61 3.66 -7.86 -9.16
C GLN A 61 4.52 -6.95 -8.27
N ALA A 62 3.91 -6.13 -7.42
CA ALA A 62 4.64 -5.30 -6.46
C ALA A 62 5.46 -6.15 -5.48
N ILE A 63 4.89 -7.24 -4.96
CA ILE A 63 5.60 -8.19 -4.09
C ILE A 63 6.79 -8.83 -4.82
N LYS A 64 6.63 -9.26 -6.08
CA LYS A 64 7.72 -9.83 -6.88
C LYS A 64 8.87 -8.82 -7.08
N LYS A 65 8.54 -7.54 -7.26
CA LYS A 65 9.51 -6.48 -7.54
C LYS A 65 10.22 -5.97 -6.29
N GLU A 66 9.47 -5.71 -5.22
CA GLU A 66 9.94 -4.97 -4.05
C GLU A 66 10.14 -5.88 -2.81
N GLY A 67 9.58 -7.09 -2.83
CA GLY A 67 9.59 -8.04 -1.72
C GLY A 67 8.36 -7.94 -0.82
N THR A 68 7.99 -9.08 -0.21
CA THR A 68 6.78 -9.22 0.61
C THR A 68 6.76 -8.27 1.80
N GLU A 69 7.85 -8.17 2.57
CA GLU A 69 7.91 -7.29 3.75
C GLU A 69 7.74 -5.82 3.37
N GLN A 70 8.38 -5.38 2.26
CA GLN A 70 8.28 -4.00 1.79
C GLN A 70 6.86 -3.66 1.35
N PHE A 71 6.21 -4.56 0.61
CA PHE A 71 4.81 -4.38 0.19
C PHE A 71 3.87 -4.28 1.39
N LEU A 72 3.99 -5.18 2.37
CA LEU A 72 3.11 -5.19 3.54
C LEU A 72 3.29 -3.94 4.42
N VAL A 73 4.51 -3.45 4.57
CA VAL A 73 4.77 -2.19 5.28
C VAL A 73 4.17 -1.00 4.53
N ASN A 74 4.28 -0.94 3.20
CA ASN A 74 3.66 0.10 2.38
C ASN A 74 2.13 0.05 2.47
N LEU A 75 1.53 -1.13 2.35
CA LEU A 75 0.09 -1.39 2.49
C LEU A 75 -0.42 -0.84 3.83
N LEU A 76 0.20 -1.24 4.94
CA LEU A 76 -0.19 -0.78 6.27
C LEU A 76 -0.03 0.73 6.44
N TYR A 77 1.06 1.30 5.92
CA TYR A 77 1.30 2.74 5.95
C TYR A 77 0.18 3.50 5.21
N VAL A 78 -0.14 3.11 3.97
CA VAL A 78 -1.15 3.81 3.15
C VAL A 78 -2.57 3.59 3.68
N LEU A 79 -2.90 2.40 4.17
CA LEU A 79 -4.19 2.13 4.80
C LEU A 79 -4.45 3.06 5.99
N ARG A 80 -3.46 3.25 6.86
CA ARG A 80 -3.56 4.18 7.99
C ARG A 80 -3.81 5.62 7.53
N GLN A 81 -3.11 6.07 6.50
CA GLN A 81 -3.31 7.42 5.95
C GLN A 81 -4.71 7.57 5.33
N THR A 82 -5.15 6.57 4.57
CA THR A 82 -6.42 6.63 3.82
C THR A 82 -7.62 6.61 4.76
N LEU A 83 -7.62 5.74 5.76
CA LEU A 83 -8.71 5.67 6.74
C LEU A 83 -8.73 6.92 7.64
N ALA A 84 -7.57 7.42 8.07
CA ALA A 84 -7.49 8.66 8.83
C ALA A 84 -7.99 9.88 8.03
N ALA A 85 -7.79 9.90 6.72
CA ALA A 85 -8.31 10.95 5.84
C ALA A 85 -9.83 10.84 5.61
N TYR A 86 -10.43 9.69 5.91
CA TYR A 86 -11.87 9.45 5.78
C TYR A 86 -12.65 9.79 7.04
N ASP A 87 -12.07 9.52 8.22
CA ASP A 87 -12.66 9.77 9.54
C ASP A 87 -12.71 11.27 9.91
N GLY A 88 -13.22 12.11 8.99
CA GLY A 88 -13.39 13.56 9.18
C GLY A 88 -14.05 13.94 10.50
#